data_AF-A0A133KEF1-F1
#
_entry.id   AF-A0A133KEF1-F1
#
_cell.length_a   1.000
_cell.length_b   1.000
_cell.length_c   1.000
_cell.angle_alpha   90.00
_cell.angle_beta   90.00
_cell.angle_gamma   90.00
#
_symmetry.space_group_name_H-M   'P 1'
#
loop_
_entity.id
_entity.type
_entity.pdbx_description
1 polymer ?
#
loop_
_entity_poly.entity_id
_entity_poly.type
_entity_poly.pdbx_seq_one_letter_code
_entity_poly.pdbx_strand_id
1 'polypeptide(L)'
;MYKSIIYILVQLFWIGVVFAVMNGVGLDKYINGKSLHIFLPVAVILIVGFAFIKKSNKLKRYRIIIDESKKNVDIALAKRYDTILQMMKVAKSFASYEKSTFSDLVKLRQGSSIDNINKKITRQDEALDKIYALAESYPELKSSEEFLNLQSEIDEENEQLAAAKRIVNSNISIFNQEIVSFPTSLIARLNGLKEVEFLDEENIDDKRNIADFDYNI
;
A
#
# COMPACT_ATOMS: atom_id res chain seq x y z
N MET A 1 -1.32 -25.28 -11.25
CA MET A 1 -0.47 -25.40 -12.46
C MET A 1 1.02 -25.52 -12.14
N TYR A 2 1.65 -24.58 -11.40
CA TYR A 2 3.11 -24.62 -11.12
C TYR A 2 3.60 -25.71 -10.14
N LYS A 3 2.77 -26.16 -9.18
CA LYS A 3 3.10 -27.33 -8.34
C LYS A 3 3.29 -28.61 -9.16
N SER A 4 2.51 -28.79 -10.25
CA SER A 4 2.63 -29.95 -11.14
C SER A 4 3.90 -29.92 -11.97
N ILE A 5 4.32 -28.74 -12.46
CA ILE A 5 5.56 -28.60 -13.23
C ILE A 5 6.78 -28.94 -12.37
N ILE A 6 6.80 -28.51 -11.10
CA ILE A 6 7.87 -28.84 -10.14
C ILE A 6 7.91 -30.33 -9.83
N TYR A 7 6.74 -30.95 -9.62
CA TYR A 7 6.66 -32.39 -9.39
C TYR A 7 7.18 -33.20 -10.59
N ILE A 8 6.84 -32.77 -11.80
CA ILE A 8 7.33 -33.38 -13.05
C ILE A 8 8.84 -33.24 -13.16
N LEU A 9 9.42 -32.06 -12.88
CA LEU A 9 10.87 -31.85 -12.94
C LEU A 9 11.62 -32.68 -11.89
N VAL A 10 11.08 -32.82 -10.68
CA VAL A 10 11.65 -33.67 -9.62
C VAL A 10 11.56 -35.15 -9.98
N GLN A 11 10.44 -35.58 -10.59
CA GLN A 11 10.31 -36.95 -11.06
C GLN A 11 11.25 -37.25 -12.22
N LEU A 12 11.39 -36.35 -13.20
CA LEU A 12 12.34 -36.50 -14.30
C LEU A 12 13.80 -36.60 -13.80
N PHE A 13 14.15 -35.84 -12.75
CA PHE A 13 15.45 -35.97 -12.09
C PHE A 13 15.64 -37.35 -11.45
N TRP A 14 14.68 -37.82 -10.66
CA TRP A 14 14.75 -39.16 -10.05
C TRP A 14 14.73 -40.29 -11.07
N ILE A 15 13.98 -40.15 -12.17
CA ILE A 15 13.99 -41.09 -13.30
C ILE A 15 15.38 -41.14 -13.93
N GLY A 16 16.05 -39.99 -14.12
CA GLY A 16 17.42 -39.94 -14.61
C GLY A 16 18.41 -40.64 -13.66
N VAL A 17 18.25 -40.45 -12.36
CA VAL A 17 19.07 -41.12 -11.32
C VAL A 17 18.84 -42.63 -11.33
N VAL A 18 17.58 -43.08 -11.34
CA VAL A 18 17.23 -44.51 -11.38
C VAL A 18 17.71 -45.16 -12.68
N PHE A 19 17.57 -44.49 -13.81
CA PHE A 19 18.08 -44.97 -15.10
C PHE A 19 19.60 -45.12 -15.10
N ALA A 20 20.33 -44.19 -14.49
CA ALA A 20 21.78 -44.30 -14.34
C ALA A 20 22.17 -45.52 -13.48
N VAL A 21 21.44 -45.76 -12.39
CA VAL A 21 21.65 -46.92 -11.51
C VAL A 21 21.31 -48.24 -12.21
N MET A 22 20.21 -48.31 -12.96
CA MET A 22 19.76 -49.52 -13.65
C MET A 22 20.66 -49.94 -14.81
N ASN A 23 21.31 -49.00 -15.51
CA ASN A 23 22.23 -49.30 -16.61
C ASN A 23 23.63 -49.77 -16.15
N GLY A 24 23.77 -50.17 -14.88
CA GLY A 24 25.04 -50.65 -14.33
C GLY A 24 26.13 -49.58 -14.27
N VAL A 25 25.77 -48.30 -14.43
CA VAL A 25 26.67 -47.18 -14.15
C VAL A 25 26.74 -47.07 -12.63
N GLY A 26 27.67 -47.82 -12.05
CA GLY A 26 27.84 -47.91 -10.60
C GLY A 26 27.89 -46.53 -9.96
N LEU A 27 27.14 -46.37 -8.86
CA LEU A 27 27.08 -45.11 -8.09
C LEU A 27 28.48 -44.72 -7.58
N ASP A 28 29.39 -45.68 -7.44
CA ASP A 28 30.81 -45.52 -7.11
C ASP A 28 31.59 -44.73 -8.19
N LYS A 29 31.26 -44.85 -9.48
CA LYS A 29 31.84 -43.99 -10.53
C LYS A 29 31.34 -42.55 -10.43
N TYR A 30 30.16 -42.33 -9.82
CA TYR A 30 29.57 -41.02 -9.58
C TYR A 30 29.96 -40.40 -8.22
N ILE A 31 30.38 -41.23 -7.26
CA ILE A 31 30.81 -40.83 -5.90
C ILE A 31 32.34 -40.76 -5.79
N ASN A 32 33.08 -41.42 -6.68
CA ASN A 32 34.51 -41.19 -6.86
C ASN A 32 34.71 -39.72 -7.28
N GLY A 33 35.58 -38.98 -6.57
CA GLY A 33 35.62 -37.51 -6.54
C GLY A 33 35.62 -36.75 -7.89
N LYS A 34 35.85 -37.40 -9.03
CA LYS A 34 35.83 -36.79 -10.38
C LYS A 34 34.44 -36.38 -10.89
N SER A 35 33.36 -37.04 -10.47
CA SER A 35 31.97 -36.76 -10.90
C SER A 35 31.16 -35.95 -9.88
N LEU A 36 31.62 -35.88 -8.63
CA LEU A 36 31.04 -35.01 -7.60
C LEU A 36 31.08 -33.53 -8.03
N HIS A 37 32.08 -33.14 -8.81
CA HIS A 37 32.22 -31.81 -9.39
C HIS A 37 31.12 -31.42 -10.39
N ILE A 38 30.38 -32.39 -10.96
CA ILE A 38 29.28 -32.14 -11.92
C ILE A 38 27.95 -31.96 -11.18
N PHE A 39 27.73 -32.66 -10.06
CA PHE A 39 26.50 -32.52 -9.26
C PHE A 39 26.50 -31.27 -8.38
N LEU A 40 27.66 -30.83 -7.90
CA LEU A 40 27.79 -29.62 -7.09
C LEU A 40 27.23 -28.35 -7.78
N PRO A 41 27.57 -28.02 -9.04
CA PRO A 41 27.01 -26.86 -9.74
C PRO A 41 25.50 -27.02 -9.99
N VAL A 42 25.02 -28.24 -10.28
CA VAL A 42 23.58 -28.49 -10.47
C VAL A 42 22.81 -28.24 -9.17
N ALA A 43 23.33 -28.71 -8.03
CA ALA A 43 22.74 -28.46 -6.72
C ALA A 43 22.74 -26.96 -6.36
N VAL A 44 23.84 -26.26 -6.64
CA VAL A 44 23.93 -24.80 -6.45
C VAL A 44 22.90 -24.06 -7.31
N ILE A 45 22.75 -24.43 -8.59
CA ILE A 45 21.75 -23.84 -9.49
C ILE A 45 20.33 -24.08 -8.96
N LEU A 46 20.02 -25.28 -8.46
CA LEU A 46 18.70 -25.58 -7.88
C LEU A 46 18.43 -24.74 -6.62
N ILE A 47 19.42 -24.55 -5.74
CA ILE A 47 19.30 -23.72 -4.54
C ILE A 47 19.06 -22.25 -4.91
N VAL A 48 19.83 -21.71 -5.85
CA VAL A 48 19.69 -20.33 -6.34
C VAL A 48 18.33 -20.15 -7.01
N GLY A 49 17.91 -21.09 -7.86
CA GLY A 49 16.59 -21.07 -8.51
C GLY A 49 15.45 -21.10 -7.50
N PHE A 50 15.55 -21.93 -6.45
CA PHE A 50 14.55 -21.97 -5.40
C PHE A 50 14.47 -20.65 -4.61
N ALA A 51 15.63 -20.07 -4.26
CA ALA A 51 15.70 -18.77 -3.58
C ALA A 51 15.09 -17.66 -4.44
N PHE A 52 15.37 -17.66 -5.74
CA PHE A 52 14.81 -16.71 -6.71
C PHE A 52 13.27 -16.76 -6.73
N ILE A 53 12.69 -17.96 -6.87
CA ILE A 53 11.24 -18.15 -6.90
C ILE A 53 10.60 -17.70 -5.58
N LYS A 54 11.17 -18.10 -4.44
CA LYS A 54 10.65 -17.75 -3.12
C LYS A 54 10.61 -16.23 -2.92
N LYS A 55 11.69 -15.53 -3.24
CA LYS A 55 11.79 -14.06 -3.12
C LYS A 55 10.88 -13.33 -4.11
N SER A 56 10.83 -13.77 -5.37
CA SER A 56 9.92 -13.19 -6.37
C SER A 56 8.45 -13.29 -5.94
N ASN A 57 8.03 -14.45 -5.43
CA ASN A 57 6.67 -14.63 -4.91
C ASN A 57 6.40 -13.77 -3.67
N LYS A 58 7.40 -13.60 -2.80
CA LYS A 58 7.30 -12.72 -1.62
C LYS A 58 7.03 -11.27 -2.04
N LEU A 59 7.77 -10.75 -3.02
CA LEU A 59 7.56 -9.39 -3.55
C LEU A 59 6.16 -9.20 -4.17
N LYS A 60 5.64 -10.20 -4.88
CA LYS A 60 4.26 -10.16 -5.40
C LYS A 60 3.22 -10.11 -4.28
N ARG A 61 3.43 -10.87 -3.20
CA ARG A 61 2.54 -10.82 -2.02
C ARG A 61 2.53 -9.45 -1.37
N TYR A 62 3.69 -8.81 -1.23
CA TYR A 62 3.75 -7.44 -0.69
C TYR A 62 2.98 -6.44 -1.55
N ARG A 63 3.03 -6.54 -2.88
CA ARG A 63 2.20 -5.69 -3.75
C ARG A 63 0.71 -5.89 -3.52
N ILE A 64 0.27 -7.13 -3.33
CA ILE A 64 -1.13 -7.44 -3.01
C ILE A 64 -1.50 -6.83 -1.65
N ILE A 65 -0.66 -6.98 -0.62
CA ILE A 65 -0.89 -6.39 0.70
C ILE A 65 -0.98 -4.86 0.63
N ILE A 66 -0.12 -4.21 -0.16
CA ILE A 66 -0.18 -2.77 -0.38
C ILE A 66 -1.51 -2.39 -1.05
N ASP A 67 -1.91 -3.09 -2.12
CA ASP A 67 -3.19 -2.84 -2.81
C ASP A 67 -4.40 -3.06 -1.89
N GLU A 68 -4.39 -4.11 -1.06
CA GLU A 68 -5.41 -4.37 -0.05
C GLU A 68 -5.46 -3.23 0.98
N SER A 69 -4.33 -2.80 1.52
CA SER A 69 -4.31 -1.70 2.48
C SER A 69 -4.77 -0.36 1.89
N LYS A 70 -4.53 -0.11 0.60
CA LYS A 70 -5.05 1.07 -0.10
C LYS A 70 -6.58 1.07 -0.19
N LYS A 71 -7.21 -0.11 -0.33
CA LYS A 71 -8.68 -0.21 -0.31
C LYS A 71 -9.26 0.25 1.03
N ASN A 72 -8.55 0.03 2.14
CA ASN A 72 -8.97 0.54 3.44
C ASN A 72 -8.94 2.08 3.49
N VAL A 73 -7.96 2.71 2.84
CA VAL A 73 -7.91 4.17 2.69
C VAL A 73 -9.08 4.66 1.82
N ASP A 74 -9.36 3.99 0.70
CA ASP A 74 -10.51 4.34 -0.14
C ASP A 74 -11.85 4.21 0.62
N ILE A 75 -12.00 3.21 1.49
CA ILE A 75 -13.20 3.05 2.35
C ILE A 75 -13.30 4.21 3.35
N ALA A 76 -12.20 4.55 4.04
CA ALA A 76 -12.19 5.68 4.99
C ALA A 76 -12.53 7.00 4.29
N LEU A 77 -11.94 7.24 3.11
CA LEU A 77 -12.25 8.40 2.28
C LEU A 77 -13.70 8.42 1.79
N ALA A 78 -14.28 7.27 1.46
CA ALA A 78 -15.67 7.19 1.04
C ALA A 78 -16.63 7.52 2.19
N LYS A 79 -16.34 7.05 3.40
CA LYS A 79 -17.14 7.39 4.60
C LYS A 79 -17.06 8.89 4.89
N ARG A 80 -15.84 9.42 4.95
CA ARG A 80 -15.56 10.86 5.12
C ARG A 80 -16.25 11.73 4.10
N TYR A 81 -16.27 11.28 2.86
CA TYR A 81 -16.98 11.94 1.78
C TYR A 81 -18.49 12.06 2.05
N ASP A 82 -19.13 10.96 2.49
CA ASP A 82 -20.56 10.95 2.78
C ASP A 82 -20.91 11.90 3.94
N THR A 83 -20.04 11.99 4.96
CA THR A 83 -20.17 12.93 6.08
C THR A 83 -19.98 14.38 5.64
N ILE A 84 -18.96 14.68 4.80
CA ILE A 84 -18.78 16.00 4.18
C ILE A 84 -20.03 16.42 3.39
N LEU A 85 -20.64 15.50 2.63
CA LEU A 85 -21.86 15.79 1.89
C LEU A 85 -23.04 16.13 2.81
N GLN A 86 -23.17 15.44 3.94
CA GLN A 86 -24.20 15.73 4.96
C GLN A 86 -23.94 17.10 5.59
N MET A 87 -22.71 17.36 6.00
CA MET A 87 -22.28 18.63 6.59
C MET A 87 -22.53 19.81 5.65
N MET A 88 -22.25 19.64 4.35
CA MET A 88 -22.58 20.63 3.32
C MET A 88 -24.10 20.88 3.21
N LYS A 89 -24.95 19.84 3.29
CA LYS A 89 -26.41 20.02 3.21
C LYS A 89 -26.93 20.84 4.40
N VAL A 90 -26.42 20.56 5.60
CA VAL A 90 -26.73 21.33 6.80
C VAL A 90 -26.24 22.76 6.61
N ALA A 91 -24.99 22.98 6.21
CA ALA A 91 -24.48 24.32 5.97
C ALA A 91 -25.31 25.12 4.95
N LYS A 92 -25.79 24.47 3.88
CA LYS A 92 -26.65 25.07 2.85
C LYS A 92 -28.05 25.46 3.35
N SER A 93 -28.61 24.79 4.36
CA SER A 93 -29.91 25.19 4.91
C SER A 93 -29.82 26.53 5.64
N PHE A 94 -28.66 26.85 6.24
CA PHE A 94 -28.42 28.13 6.89
C PHE A 94 -27.93 29.21 5.90
N ALA A 95 -27.08 28.84 4.94
CA ALA A 95 -26.52 29.75 3.93
C ALA A 95 -27.30 29.69 2.61
N SER A 96 -28.63 29.89 2.65
CA SER A 96 -29.60 29.70 1.55
C SER A 96 -29.28 30.39 0.20
N TYR A 97 -28.22 31.19 0.10
CA TYR A 97 -27.78 31.93 -1.09
C TYR A 97 -26.38 31.56 -1.63
N GLU A 98 -25.66 30.59 -1.06
CA GLU A 98 -24.37 30.18 -1.62
C GLU A 98 -24.49 29.07 -2.67
N LYS A 99 -24.27 29.46 -3.92
CA LYS A 99 -24.14 28.57 -5.08
C LYS A 99 -22.76 27.88 -5.12
N SER A 100 -22.21 27.49 -3.96
CA SER A 100 -20.90 26.87 -3.91
C SER A 100 -20.96 25.52 -4.63
N THR A 101 -20.17 25.45 -5.69
CA THR A 101 -20.18 24.36 -6.66
C THR A 101 -19.30 23.24 -6.11
N PHE A 102 -19.82 22.50 -5.12
CA PHE A 102 -19.20 21.25 -4.65
C PHE A 102 -19.31 20.10 -5.68
N SER A 103 -19.48 20.43 -6.96
CA SER A 103 -19.48 19.46 -8.07
C SER A 103 -18.17 18.68 -8.16
N ASP A 104 -17.07 19.22 -7.62
CA ASP A 104 -15.73 18.64 -7.72
C ASP A 104 -15.55 17.43 -6.80
N LEU A 105 -16.35 17.35 -5.73
CA LEU A 105 -16.41 16.23 -4.82
C LEU A 105 -16.95 14.95 -5.50
N VAL A 106 -17.91 15.09 -6.44
CA VAL A 106 -18.60 13.95 -7.08
C VAL A 106 -17.70 13.13 -8.02
N LYS A 107 -16.53 13.64 -8.43
CA LYS A 107 -15.72 13.04 -9.51
C LYS A 107 -14.59 12.11 -9.06
N LEU A 108 -14.52 11.71 -7.79
CA LEU A 108 -13.31 11.06 -7.25
C LEU A 108 -13.48 9.59 -6.83
N ARG A 109 -14.18 8.77 -7.61
CA ARG A 109 -14.25 7.32 -7.35
C ARG A 109 -13.21 6.47 -8.07
N GLN A 110 -12.39 7.06 -8.95
CA GLN A 110 -11.49 6.29 -9.82
C GLN A 110 -10.01 6.48 -9.46
N GLY A 111 -9.28 5.37 -9.37
CA GLY A 111 -7.83 5.35 -9.17
C GLY A 111 -7.40 4.98 -7.74
N SER A 112 -6.51 3.99 -7.65
CA SER A 112 -5.86 3.48 -6.42
C SER A 112 -4.35 3.74 -6.38
N SER A 113 -3.85 4.61 -7.27
CA SER A 113 -2.47 5.09 -7.19
C SER A 113 -2.28 6.00 -5.98
N ILE A 114 -1.05 6.06 -5.46
CA ILE A 114 -0.68 6.91 -4.33
C ILE A 114 -1.04 8.37 -4.61
N ASP A 115 -0.62 8.89 -5.76
CA ASP A 115 -0.95 10.24 -6.24
C ASP A 115 -2.47 10.52 -6.29
N ASN A 116 -3.29 9.56 -6.76
CA ASN A 116 -4.74 9.74 -6.77
C ASN A 116 -5.34 9.74 -5.36
N ILE A 117 -4.81 8.92 -4.45
CA ILE A 117 -5.24 8.90 -3.05
C ILE A 117 -4.88 10.24 -2.38
N ASN A 118 -3.67 10.74 -2.55
CA ASN A 118 -3.25 12.05 -2.01
C ASN A 118 -4.15 13.18 -2.54
N LYS A 119 -4.45 13.21 -3.84
CA LYS A 119 -5.39 14.16 -4.44
C LYS A 119 -6.81 14.08 -3.86
N LYS A 120 -7.30 12.87 -3.54
CA LYS A 120 -8.61 12.68 -2.89
C LYS A 120 -8.60 13.29 -1.49
N ILE A 121 -7.54 13.05 -0.71
CA ILE A 121 -7.36 13.59 0.63
C ILE A 121 -7.40 15.12 0.58
N THR A 122 -6.51 15.75 -0.22
CA THR A 122 -6.42 17.21 -0.33
C THR A 122 -7.75 17.86 -0.70
N ARG A 123 -8.50 17.28 -1.63
CA ARG A 123 -9.80 17.83 -2.05
C ARG A 123 -10.89 17.73 -0.98
N GLN A 124 -10.84 16.69 -0.15
CA GLN A 124 -11.75 16.57 1.00
C GLN A 124 -11.38 17.59 2.08
N ASP A 125 -10.08 17.80 2.34
CA ASP A 125 -9.59 18.80 3.28
C ASP A 125 -10.01 20.21 2.84
N GLU A 126 -9.77 20.58 1.58
CA GLU A 126 -10.20 21.86 1.01
C GLU A 126 -11.72 22.08 1.07
N ALA A 127 -12.51 21.01 0.99
CA ALA A 127 -13.95 21.09 1.10
C ALA A 127 -14.40 21.35 2.54
N LEU A 128 -13.76 20.70 3.52
CA LEU A 128 -14.00 20.92 4.93
C LEU A 128 -13.60 22.35 5.34
N ASP A 129 -12.45 22.84 4.88
CA ASP A 129 -11.99 24.21 5.15
C ASP A 129 -13.02 25.25 4.70
N LYS A 130 -13.62 25.05 3.52
CA LYS A 130 -14.70 25.91 3.02
C LYS A 130 -15.95 25.84 3.90
N ILE A 131 -16.32 24.65 4.37
CA ILE A 131 -17.47 24.46 5.27
C ILE A 131 -17.22 25.11 6.63
N TYR A 132 -16.02 24.98 7.19
CA TYR A 132 -15.66 25.62 8.45
C TYR A 132 -15.61 27.15 8.33
N ALA A 133 -15.04 27.68 7.24
CA ALA A 133 -15.07 29.12 6.97
C ALA A 133 -16.51 29.67 6.84
N LEU A 134 -17.42 28.88 6.25
CA LEU A 134 -18.83 29.21 6.22
C LEU A 134 -19.44 29.21 7.64
N ALA A 135 -19.14 28.21 8.46
CA ALA A 135 -19.62 28.17 9.85
C ALA A 135 -19.13 29.37 10.69
N GLU A 136 -17.91 29.86 10.47
CA GLU A 136 -17.43 31.09 11.12
C GLU A 136 -18.25 32.33 10.74
N SER A 137 -18.79 32.37 9.52
CA SER A 137 -19.62 33.47 9.04
C SER A 137 -21.08 33.38 9.52
N TYR A 138 -21.52 32.21 9.98
CA TYR A 138 -22.90 31.93 10.39
C TYR A 138 -22.93 31.28 11.79
N PRO A 139 -22.97 32.08 12.88
CA PRO A 139 -22.92 31.56 14.25
C PRO A 139 -23.99 30.52 14.58
N GLU A 140 -25.21 30.67 14.03
CA GLU A 140 -26.30 29.70 14.23
C GLU A 140 -25.98 28.31 13.64
N LEU A 141 -25.27 28.26 12.50
CA LEU A 141 -24.77 27.01 11.93
C LEU A 141 -23.69 26.40 12.82
N LYS A 142 -22.73 27.23 13.27
CA LYS A 142 -21.62 26.79 14.13
C LYS A 142 -22.09 26.19 15.46
N SER A 143 -23.16 26.74 16.03
CA SER A 143 -23.77 26.23 17.28
C SER A 143 -24.84 25.16 17.06
N SER A 144 -25.16 24.80 15.82
CA SER A 144 -26.14 23.77 15.53
C SER A 144 -25.67 22.41 16.05
N GLU A 145 -26.51 21.74 16.82
CA GLU A 145 -26.22 20.39 17.33
C GLU A 145 -25.90 19.40 16.19
N GLU A 146 -26.64 19.48 15.08
CA GLU A 146 -26.40 18.65 13.88
C GLU A 146 -25.01 18.91 13.27
N PHE A 147 -24.59 20.18 13.20
CA PHE A 147 -23.28 20.54 12.65
C PHE A 147 -22.13 20.10 13.57
N LEU A 148 -22.30 20.25 14.88
CA LEU A 148 -21.33 19.80 15.89
C LEU A 148 -21.18 18.28 15.89
N ASN A 149 -22.28 17.53 15.75
CA ASN A 149 -22.25 16.08 15.62
C ASN A 149 -21.49 15.64 14.36
N LEU A 150 -21.72 16.29 13.22
CA LEU A 150 -21.00 16.00 11.97
C LEU A 150 -19.52 16.38 12.06
N GLN A 151 -19.17 17.46 12.77
CA GLN A 151 -17.77 17.80 13.03
C GLN A 151 -17.07 16.71 13.85
N SER A 152 -17.72 16.20 14.90
CA SER A 152 -17.20 15.07 15.69
C SER A 152 -17.02 13.81 14.83
N GLU A 153 -17.96 13.51 13.93
CA GLU A 153 -17.83 12.36 13.03
C GLU A 153 -16.66 12.53 12.04
N ILE A 154 -16.45 13.74 11.52
CA ILE A 154 -15.29 14.06 10.69
C ILE A 154 -13.97 13.85 11.45
N ASP A 155 -13.91 14.23 12.73
CA ASP A 155 -12.71 14.02 13.55
C ASP A 155 -12.39 12.53 13.74
N GLU A 156 -13.41 11.71 14.02
CA GLU A 156 -13.26 10.25 14.09
C GLU A 156 -12.80 9.66 12.75
N GLU A 157 -13.35 10.16 11.64
CA GLU A 157 -12.99 9.72 10.29
C GLU A 157 -11.57 10.15 9.89
N ASN A 158 -11.12 11.32 10.34
CA ASN A 158 -9.75 11.79 10.18
C ASN A 158 -8.77 10.87 10.90
N GLU A 159 -9.10 10.43 12.12
CA GLU A 159 -8.27 9.48 12.88
C GLU A 159 -8.21 8.11 12.16
N GLN A 160 -9.35 7.61 11.68
CA GLN A 160 -9.41 6.37 10.91
C GLN A 160 -8.60 6.46 9.61
N LEU A 161 -8.71 7.58 8.88
CA LEU A 161 -7.92 7.85 7.68
C LEU A 161 -6.43 7.88 7.99
N ALA A 162 -6.02 8.56 9.08
CA ALA A 162 -4.63 8.61 9.51
C ALA A 162 -4.09 7.21 9.86
N ALA A 163 -4.88 6.39 10.57
CA ALA A 163 -4.51 5.00 10.87
C ALA A 163 -4.35 4.16 9.59
N ALA A 164 -5.28 4.28 8.64
CA ALA A 164 -5.21 3.58 7.35
C ALA A 164 -3.97 3.99 6.54
N LYS A 165 -3.64 5.29 6.50
CA LYS A 165 -2.42 5.82 5.85
C LYS A 165 -1.15 5.23 6.47
N ARG A 166 -1.06 5.19 7.80
CA ARG A 166 0.09 4.57 8.52
C ARG A 166 0.28 3.10 8.17
N ILE A 167 -0.81 2.34 8.03
CA ILE A 167 -0.75 0.92 7.63
C ILE A 167 -0.21 0.79 6.20
N VAL A 168 -0.71 1.59 5.26
CA VAL A 168 -0.21 1.60 3.87
C VAL A 168 1.29 1.95 3.84
N ASN A 169 1.69 3.01 4.55
CA ASN A 169 3.09 3.45 4.61
C ASN A 169 3.99 2.39 5.27
N SER A 170 3.52 1.71 6.31
CA SER A 170 4.24 0.58 6.91
C SER A 170 4.45 -0.57 5.92
N ASN A 171 3.42 -0.94 5.17
CA ASN A 171 3.52 -1.98 4.13
C ASN A 171 4.46 -1.58 2.98
N ILE A 172 4.42 -0.31 2.57
CA ILE A 172 5.34 0.26 1.57
C ILE A 172 6.77 0.23 2.09
N SER A 173 7.00 0.60 3.35
CA SER A 173 8.32 0.55 3.99
C SER A 173 8.90 -0.86 3.96
N ILE A 174 8.12 -1.88 4.36
CA ILE A 174 8.53 -3.29 4.31
C ILE A 174 8.87 -3.71 2.87
N PHE A 175 8.04 -3.33 1.90
CA PHE A 175 8.30 -3.65 0.49
C PHE A 175 9.58 -2.98 -0.02
N ASN A 176 9.76 -1.69 0.24
CA ASN A 176 10.92 -0.91 -0.18
C ASN A 176 12.21 -1.48 0.45
N GLN A 177 12.19 -1.80 1.76
CA GLN A 177 13.30 -2.47 2.45
C GLN A 177 13.67 -3.80 1.80
N GLU A 178 12.68 -4.61 1.41
CA GLU A 178 12.94 -5.90 0.78
C GLU A 178 13.53 -5.75 -0.62
N ILE A 179 13.10 -4.79 -1.44
CA ILE A 179 13.65 -4.62 -2.79
C ILE A 179 15.04 -3.97 -2.81
N VAL A 180 15.46 -3.26 -1.77
CA VAL A 180 16.84 -2.74 -1.67
C VAL A 180 17.81 -3.74 -1.05
N SER A 181 17.32 -4.73 -0.31
CA SER A 181 18.14 -5.70 0.43
C SER A 181 18.69 -6.83 -0.46
N PHE A 182 19.98 -7.18 -0.30
CA PHE A 182 20.56 -8.37 -0.94
C PHE A 182 20.06 -9.67 -0.27
N PRO A 183 19.74 -10.75 -1.03
CA PRO A 183 19.84 -10.91 -2.48
C PRO A 183 18.60 -10.47 -3.27
N THR A 184 17.56 -9.99 -2.60
CA THR A 184 16.28 -9.62 -3.21
C THR A 184 16.41 -8.48 -4.22
N SER A 185 17.34 -7.54 -4.02
CA SER A 185 17.57 -6.40 -4.92
C SER A 185 17.98 -6.78 -6.34
N LEU A 186 18.73 -7.88 -6.51
CA LEU A 186 19.03 -8.42 -7.84
C LEU A 186 17.75 -8.89 -8.54
N ILE A 187 16.88 -9.58 -7.80
CA ILE A 187 15.60 -10.08 -8.29
C ILE A 187 14.67 -8.92 -8.63
N ALA A 188 14.63 -7.88 -7.79
CA ALA A 188 13.85 -6.68 -8.02
C ALA A 188 14.26 -5.99 -9.33
N ARG A 189 15.58 -5.78 -9.53
CA ARG A 189 16.13 -5.19 -10.76
C ARG A 189 15.79 -6.01 -12.01
N LEU A 190 15.93 -7.33 -11.96
CA LEU A 190 15.59 -8.23 -13.08
C LEU A 190 14.10 -8.20 -13.43
N ASN A 191 13.22 -7.97 -12.45
CA ASN A 191 11.77 -7.87 -12.64
C ASN A 191 11.29 -6.41 -12.85
N GLY A 192 12.20 -5.44 -12.98
CA GLY A 192 11.85 -4.02 -13.14
C GLY A 192 11.08 -3.42 -11.95
N LEU A 193 11.18 -4.02 -10.77
CA LEU A 193 10.49 -3.54 -9.58
C LEU A 193 11.26 -2.33 -9.01
N LYS A 194 10.52 -1.25 -8.75
CA LYS A 194 11.00 -0.03 -8.12
C LYS A 194 10.31 0.19 -6.78
N GLU A 195 10.92 1.05 -5.98
CA GLU A 195 10.32 1.58 -4.75
C GLU A 195 8.96 2.21 -5.03
N VAL A 196 8.07 2.03 -4.07
CA VAL A 196 6.73 2.63 -4.08
C VAL A 196 6.80 3.89 -3.23
N GLU A 197 6.25 4.99 -3.75
CA GLU A 197 6.11 6.24 -3.02
C GLU A 197 5.15 6.08 -1.84
N PHE A 198 5.45 6.76 -0.73
CA PHE A 198 4.59 6.79 0.45
C PHE A 198 3.35 7.66 0.21
N LEU A 199 2.26 7.39 0.92
CA LEU A 199 1.18 8.36 1.07
C LEU A 199 1.69 9.55 1.88
N ASP A 200 1.20 10.74 1.53
CA ASP A 200 1.59 11.97 2.21
C ASP A 200 1.16 11.87 3.67
N GLU A 201 2.08 12.02 4.61
CA GLU A 201 1.72 12.15 6.03
C GLU A 201 1.33 13.61 6.31
N GLU A 202 0.54 13.84 7.36
CA GLU A 202 0.40 15.20 7.85
C GLU A 202 1.80 15.74 8.11
N ASN A 203 2.08 16.93 7.58
CA ASN A 203 3.38 17.55 7.68
C ASN A 203 3.66 17.85 9.16
N ILE A 204 4.36 16.93 9.83
CA ILE A 204 4.66 17.02 11.27
C ILE A 204 5.46 18.29 11.55
N ASP A 205 6.22 18.77 10.56
CA ASP A 205 7.00 19.99 10.66
C ASP A 205 6.13 21.24 10.82
N ASP A 206 4.93 21.28 10.22
CA ASP A 206 3.97 22.40 10.41
C ASP A 206 3.41 22.40 11.85
N LYS A 207 3.20 21.22 12.46
CA LYS A 207 2.78 21.08 13.87
C LYS A 207 3.91 21.33 14.88
N ARG A 208 5.17 21.18 14.46
CA ARG A 208 6.37 21.43 15.29
C ARG A 208 6.85 22.88 15.20
N ASN A 209 6.32 23.66 14.27
CA ASN A 209 6.74 25.04 14.08
C ASN A 209 6.09 25.95 15.14
N ILE A 210 6.72 26.02 16.31
CA ILE A 210 6.41 26.99 17.38
C ILE A 210 6.76 28.44 17.00
N ALA A 211 7.28 28.68 15.79
CA ALA A 211 7.68 30.02 15.34
C ALA A 211 6.50 31.00 15.20
N ASP A 212 5.28 30.51 14.96
CA ASP A 212 4.07 31.32 14.80
C ASP A 212 3.24 31.48 16.08
N PHE A 213 3.71 30.97 17.23
CA PHE A 213 3.07 31.26 18.52
C PHE A 213 3.39 32.70 18.94
N ASP A 214 2.40 33.59 18.88
CA ASP A 214 2.52 34.93 19.49
C ASP A 214 2.59 34.77 21.01
N TYR A 215 3.80 34.94 21.55
CA TYR A 215 4.06 34.86 22.99
C TYR A 215 3.63 36.13 23.74
N ASN A 216 3.07 37.14 23.07
CA ASN A 216 2.56 38.34 23.72
C ASN A 216 1.10 38.15 24.16
N ILE A 217 0.92 37.60 25.36
CA ILE A 217 -0.30 37.76 26.17
C ILE A 217 -0.07 38.91 27.14
#